data_AF-C7HAP9-F1
#
_entry.id   AF-C7HAP9-F1
#
_cell.length_a   1.000
_cell.length_b   1.000
_cell.length_c   1.000
_cell.angle_alpha   90.00
_cell.angle_beta   90.00
_cell.angle_gamma   90.00
#
_symmetry.space_group_name_H-M   'P 1'
#
loop_
_entity.id
_entity.type
_entity.pdbx_description
1 polymer ?
#
loop_
_entity_poly.entity_id
_entity_poly.type
_entity_poly.pdbx_seq_one_letter_code
_entity_poly.pdbx_strand_id
1 'polypeptide(L)'
;MALVPVIQPPIMKALTTKKERTVVMKQLRTVSKTERIIFPIMVTIIVSLIVPDAAVLVGMLMLGNLMKESGVVDRIQKTAGNELMNIITIFLALSVGCTTSANTFLNSRTLFIIVLGLIAFSFGTAAGVLCGKVMYALTGGQVNPLIGSAGVSAVPMAARVSQKVGQSENPSNFLLMHAMGPNVAGVIGSAVAAGILINIFG
;
A
#
# COMPACT_ATOMS: atom_id res chain seq x y z
N MET A 1 -8.42 0.62 -8.37
CA MET A 1 -7.85 1.47 -7.29
C MET A 1 -8.69 2.72 -7.00
N ALA A 2 -9.21 3.46 -7.99
CA ALA A 2 -10.01 4.67 -7.71
C ALA A 2 -11.29 4.45 -6.87
N LEU A 3 -11.79 3.22 -6.78
CA LEU A 3 -12.96 2.85 -5.97
C LEU A 3 -12.66 2.67 -4.47
N VAL A 4 -11.39 2.77 -4.05
CA VAL A 4 -10.98 2.71 -2.63
C VAL A 4 -11.87 3.57 -1.71
N PRO A 5 -12.18 4.85 -2.03
CA PRO A 5 -13.00 5.70 -1.16
C PRO A 5 -14.46 5.29 -1.05
N VAL A 6 -14.95 4.46 -1.99
CA VAL A 6 -16.33 3.96 -1.97
C VAL A 6 -16.39 2.64 -1.21
N ILE A 7 -15.40 1.77 -1.38
CA ILE A 7 -15.41 0.42 -0.81
C ILE A 7 -14.90 0.41 0.63
N GLN A 8 -13.85 1.16 0.97
CA GLN A 8 -13.26 1.09 2.31
C GLN A 8 -14.18 1.60 3.43
N PRO A 9 -14.80 2.79 3.32
CA PRO A 9 -15.53 3.36 4.46
C PRO A 9 -16.71 2.51 4.96
N PRO A 10 -17.55 1.88 4.11
CA PRO A 10 -18.59 0.98 4.58
C PRO A 10 -18.04 -0.19 5.40
N ILE A 11 -16.95 -0.82 4.95
CA ILE A 11 -16.32 -1.96 5.63
C ILE A 11 -15.72 -1.53 6.96
N MET A 12 -15.00 -0.41 6.98
CA MET A 12 -14.47 0.18 8.21
C MET A 12 -15.61 0.44 9.20
N LYS A 13 -16.73 0.99 8.71
CA LYS A 13 -17.90 1.32 9.54
C LYS A 13 -18.64 0.08 10.06
N ALA A 14 -18.66 -1.00 9.29
CA ALA A 14 -19.31 -2.25 9.66
C ALA A 14 -18.49 -3.06 10.68
N LEU A 15 -17.16 -3.09 10.53
CA LEU A 15 -16.30 -3.94 11.35
C LEU A 15 -15.80 -3.27 12.63
N THR A 16 -15.60 -1.95 12.65
CA THR A 16 -15.06 -1.24 13.83
C THR A 16 -16.15 -0.59 14.67
N THR A 17 -15.89 -0.32 15.94
CA THR A 17 -16.80 0.43 16.83
C THR A 17 -16.39 1.90 16.92
N LYS A 18 -17.31 2.81 17.30
CA LYS A 18 -16.96 4.23 17.51
C LYS A 18 -15.82 4.42 18.51
N LYS A 19 -15.82 3.65 19.61
CA LYS A 19 -14.77 3.69 20.65
C LYS A 19 -13.39 3.35 20.08
N GLU A 20 -13.30 2.38 19.17
CA GLU A 20 -12.06 2.01 18.49
C GLU A 20 -11.58 3.13 17.53
N ARG A 21 -12.52 3.80 16.84
CA ARG A 21 -12.21 4.85 15.85
C ARG A 21 -11.69 6.13 16.46
N THR A 22 -12.11 6.46 17.68
CA THR A 22 -11.72 7.69 18.38
C THR A 22 -10.35 7.62 19.05
N VAL A 23 -9.67 6.46 18.98
CA VAL A 23 -8.34 6.24 19.57
C VAL A 23 -7.32 7.16 18.91
N VAL A 24 -6.65 7.97 19.73
CA VAL A 24 -5.56 8.86 19.31
C VAL A 24 -4.24 8.10 19.40
N MET A 25 -3.50 8.08 18.29
CA MET A 25 -2.21 7.40 18.22
C MET A 25 -1.09 8.30 18.76
N LYS A 26 -0.11 7.69 19.43
CA LYS A 26 1.10 8.39 19.90
C LYS A 26 1.92 8.89 18.72
N GLN A 27 2.59 10.04 18.89
CA GLN A 27 3.50 10.56 17.87
C GLN A 27 4.58 9.54 17.48
N LEU A 28 4.96 9.58 16.21
CA LEU A 28 6.02 8.75 15.66
C LEU A 28 7.37 9.10 16.28
N ARG A 29 8.20 8.09 16.51
CA ARG A 29 9.60 8.29 16.93
C ARG A 29 10.39 9.06 15.86
N THR A 30 11.41 9.80 16.29
CA THR A 30 12.40 10.35 15.38
C THR A 30 13.25 9.21 14.81
N VAL A 31 13.32 9.13 13.49
CA VAL A 31 14.08 8.10 12.79
C VAL A 31 15.40 8.71 12.33
N SER A 32 16.52 8.05 12.66
CA SER A 32 17.85 8.52 12.28
C SER A 32 18.08 8.39 10.77
N LYS A 33 18.97 9.21 10.20
CA LYS A 33 19.34 9.11 8.77
C LYS A 33 19.92 7.73 8.43
N THR A 34 20.73 7.18 9.34
CA THR A 34 21.33 5.85 9.20
C THR A 34 20.26 4.77 9.09
N GLU A 35 19.22 4.82 9.94
CA GLU A 35 18.13 3.85 9.91
C GLU A 35 17.34 3.89 8.60
N ARG A 36 17.11 5.09 8.04
CA ARG A 36 16.43 5.25 6.74
C ARG A 36 17.22 4.71 5.55
N ILE A 37 18.55 4.81 5.60
CA ILE A 37 19.45 4.29 4.55
C ILE A 37 19.60 2.77 4.66
N ILE A 38 19.73 2.23 5.87
CA ILE A 38 19.88 0.79 6.09
C ILE A 38 18.59 0.04 5.75
N PHE A 39 17.42 0.63 6.02
CA PHE A 39 16.13 -0.01 5.76
C PHE A 39 15.97 -0.59 4.34
N PRO A 40 16.14 0.16 3.24
CA PRO A 40 15.98 -0.39 1.90
C PRO A 40 17.01 -1.48 1.57
N ILE A 41 18.24 -1.37 2.07
CA ILE A 41 19.30 -2.36 1.85
C ILE A 41 18.94 -3.68 2.55
N MET A 42 18.58 -3.60 3.82
CA MET A 42 18.20 -4.78 4.62
C MET A 42 16.97 -5.47 4.06
N VAL A 43 15.93 -4.72 3.70
CA VAL A 43 14.71 -5.29 3.09
C VAL A 43 15.05 -6.00 1.78
N THR A 44 15.90 -5.41 0.93
CA THR A 44 16.31 -6.03 -0.33
C THR A 44 17.06 -7.34 -0.09
N ILE A 45 18.02 -7.37 0.84
CA ILE A 45 18.78 -8.58 1.17
C ILE A 45 17.85 -9.67 1.70
N ILE A 46 17.02 -9.34 2.69
CA ILE A 46 16.12 -10.32 3.32
C ILE A 46 15.14 -10.90 2.30
N VAL A 47 14.49 -10.05 1.50
CA VAL A 47 13.53 -10.52 0.49
C VAL A 47 14.24 -11.34 -0.60
N SER A 48 15.42 -10.93 -1.04
CA SER A 48 16.16 -11.67 -2.08
C SER A 48 16.62 -13.05 -1.61
N LEU A 49 16.92 -13.22 -0.31
CA LEU A 49 17.29 -14.51 0.26
C LEU A 49 16.08 -15.44 0.47
N ILE A 50 14.91 -14.90 0.81
CA ILE A 50 13.71 -15.69 1.10
C ILE A 50 12.91 -15.98 -0.18
N VAL A 51 12.73 -14.97 -1.04
CA VAL A 51 11.94 -15.05 -2.28
C VAL A 51 12.74 -14.41 -3.42
N PRO A 52 13.67 -15.17 -4.06
CA PRO A 52 14.52 -14.65 -5.13
C PRO A 52 13.71 -14.06 -6.30
N ASP A 53 12.56 -14.62 -6.64
CA ASP A 53 11.70 -14.12 -7.73
C ASP A 53 11.09 -12.75 -7.42
N ALA A 54 10.96 -12.38 -6.15
CA ALA A 54 10.54 -11.03 -5.74
C ALA A 54 11.70 -10.02 -5.77
N ALA A 55 12.94 -10.46 -5.92
CA ALA A 55 14.13 -9.61 -5.78
C ALA A 55 14.14 -8.46 -6.78
N VAL A 56 13.70 -8.68 -8.03
CA VAL A 56 13.65 -7.62 -9.04
C VAL A 56 12.62 -6.55 -8.67
N LEU A 57 11.42 -6.96 -8.26
CA LEU A 57 10.34 -6.03 -7.90
C LEU A 57 10.68 -5.23 -6.63
N VAL A 58 11.08 -5.92 -5.56
CA VAL A 58 11.41 -5.27 -4.29
C VAL A 58 12.73 -4.50 -4.39
N GLY A 59 13.71 -5.02 -5.12
CA GLY A 59 15.00 -4.36 -5.34
C GLY A 59 14.84 -3.03 -6.07
N MET A 60 14.04 -2.97 -7.14
CA MET A 60 13.79 -1.70 -7.86
C MET A 60 13.01 -0.69 -7.00
N LEU A 61 12.05 -1.15 -6.19
CA LEU A 61 11.33 -0.30 -5.24
C LEU A 61 12.28 0.28 -4.18
N MET A 62 13.12 -0.57 -3.59
CA MET A 62 14.07 -0.16 -2.55
C MET A 62 15.22 0.68 -3.12
N LEU A 63 15.61 0.49 -4.38
CA LEU A 63 16.56 1.36 -5.08
C LEU A 63 16.03 2.78 -5.17
N GLY A 64 14.75 2.96 -5.55
CA GLY A 64 14.09 4.26 -5.53
C GLY A 64 14.10 4.91 -4.15
N ASN A 65 13.88 4.12 -3.10
CA ASN A 65 13.94 4.58 -1.71
C ASN A 65 15.37 4.98 -1.30
N LEU A 66 16.38 4.19 -1.67
CA LEU A 66 17.78 4.49 -1.38
C LEU A 66 18.28 5.75 -2.11
N MET A 67 17.87 5.96 -3.37
CA MET A 67 18.17 7.20 -4.09
C MET A 67 17.60 8.43 -3.37
N LYS A 68 16.41 8.31 -2.77
CA LYS A 68 15.78 9.36 -1.97
C LYS A 68 16.48 9.61 -0.64
N GLU A 69 16.79 8.55 0.12
CA GLU A 69 17.33 8.70 1.48
C GLU A 69 18.86 8.93 1.51
N SER A 70 19.59 8.56 0.46
CA SER A 70 21.05 8.76 0.36
C SER A 70 21.44 10.24 0.29
N GLY A 71 20.65 11.08 -0.39
CA GLY A 71 20.87 12.52 -0.53
C GLY A 71 22.08 12.92 -1.38
N VAL A 72 22.79 11.97 -1.98
CA VAL A 72 23.98 12.22 -2.84
C VAL A 72 23.67 12.16 -4.33
N VAL A 73 22.49 11.64 -4.70
CA VAL A 73 22.05 11.46 -6.09
C VAL A 73 20.79 12.26 -6.41
N ASP A 74 20.69 13.49 -5.89
CA ASP A 74 19.49 14.35 -6.02
C ASP A 74 19.03 14.52 -7.48
N ARG A 75 19.96 14.74 -8.42
CA ARG A 75 19.64 14.84 -9.85
C ARG A 75 18.98 13.57 -10.38
N ILE A 76 19.55 12.41 -10.06
CA ILE A 76 19.03 11.11 -10.53
C ILE A 76 17.68 10.83 -9.88
N GLN A 77 17.53 11.09 -8.58
CA GLN A 77 16.29 10.89 -7.85
C GLN A 77 15.14 11.75 -8.43
N LYS A 78 15.41 13.03 -8.73
CA LYS A 78 14.43 13.94 -9.35
C LYS A 78 14.05 13.50 -10.76
N THR A 79 15.02 13.11 -11.58
CA THR A 79 14.75 12.60 -12.93
C THR A 79 13.95 11.30 -12.89
N ALA A 80 14.32 10.35 -12.01
CA ALA A 80 13.62 9.08 -11.85
C ALA A 80 12.19 9.27 -11.32
N GLY A 81 11.99 10.18 -10.35
CA GLY A 81 10.71 10.42 -9.70
C GLY A 81 9.71 11.25 -10.51
N ASN A 82 10.17 12.02 -11.49
CA ASN A 82 9.32 12.90 -12.30
C ASN A 82 9.41 12.54 -13.79
N GLU A 83 10.44 13.03 -14.49
CA GLU A 83 10.52 12.97 -15.95
C GLU A 83 10.49 11.53 -16.48
N LEU A 84 11.35 10.67 -15.95
CA LEU A 84 11.42 9.28 -16.38
C LEU A 84 10.14 8.51 -16.05
N MET A 85 9.57 8.75 -14.86
CA MET A 85 8.28 8.16 -14.46
C MET A 85 7.16 8.55 -15.42
N ASN A 86 7.08 9.82 -15.79
CA ASN A 86 6.07 10.33 -16.72
C ASN A 86 6.22 9.70 -18.11
N ILE A 87 7.44 9.64 -18.64
CA ILE A 87 7.72 9.03 -19.95
C ILE A 87 7.35 7.54 -19.95
N ILE A 88 7.80 6.77 -18.96
CA ILE A 88 7.49 5.34 -18.85
C ILE A 88 5.99 5.13 -18.68
N THR A 89 5.32 5.98 -17.90
CA THR A 89 3.86 5.89 -17.69
C THR A 89 3.09 6.07 -19.00
N ILE A 90 3.50 7.01 -19.85
CA ILE A 90 2.89 7.21 -21.17
C ILE A 90 3.04 5.96 -22.03
N PHE A 91 4.26 5.40 -22.12
CA PHE A 91 4.49 4.19 -22.92
C PHE A 91 3.76 2.97 -22.37
N LEU A 92 3.68 2.82 -21.05
CA LEU A 92 2.95 1.74 -20.41
C LEU A 92 1.44 1.87 -20.65
N ALA A 93 0.88 3.08 -20.50
CA ALA A 93 -0.53 3.34 -20.76
C ALA A 93 -0.91 3.09 -22.22
N LEU A 94 -0.07 3.53 -23.17
CA LEU A 94 -0.26 3.27 -24.59
C LEU A 94 -0.18 1.77 -24.89
N SER A 95 0.85 1.09 -24.38
CA SER A 95 1.04 -0.35 -24.61
C SER A 95 -0.13 -1.17 -24.09
N VAL A 96 -0.57 -0.92 -22.84
CA VAL A 96 -1.75 -1.57 -22.26
C VAL A 96 -3.01 -1.24 -23.08
N GLY A 97 -3.21 0.03 -23.44
CA GLY A 97 -4.32 0.47 -24.27
C GLY A 97 -4.40 -0.23 -25.63
N CYS A 98 -3.26 -0.38 -26.31
CA CYS A 98 -3.17 -1.09 -27.59
C CYS A 98 -3.49 -2.59 -27.49
N THR A 99 -3.25 -3.22 -26.33
CA THR A 99 -3.60 -4.64 -26.12
C THR A 99 -5.07 -4.89 -25.80
N THR A 100 -5.84 -3.84 -25.46
CA THR A 100 -7.29 -3.92 -25.20
C THR A 100 -8.10 -3.93 -26.50
N SER A 101 -8.06 -5.06 -27.23
CA SER A 101 -8.95 -5.31 -28.37
C SER A 101 -10.40 -5.55 -27.91
N ALA A 102 -11.38 -5.26 -28.77
CA ALA A 102 -12.81 -5.47 -28.45
C ALA A 102 -13.11 -6.91 -28.03
N ASN A 103 -12.45 -7.89 -28.64
CA ASN A 103 -12.64 -9.32 -28.34
C ASN A 103 -12.03 -9.74 -26.99
N THR A 104 -10.95 -9.07 -26.54
CA THR A 104 -10.35 -9.33 -25.21
C THR A 104 -11.06 -8.56 -24.11
N PHE A 105 -11.61 -7.38 -24.39
CA PHE A 105 -12.27 -6.54 -23.39
C PHE A 105 -13.75 -6.87 -23.19
N LEU A 106 -14.53 -7.03 -24.27
CA LEU A 106 -15.97 -7.35 -24.22
C LEU A 106 -16.20 -8.85 -24.07
N ASN A 107 -15.60 -9.44 -23.03
CA ASN A 107 -15.73 -10.85 -22.72
C ASN A 107 -16.33 -11.02 -21.31
N SER A 108 -17.18 -12.02 -21.12
CA SER A 108 -17.71 -12.40 -19.80
C SER A 108 -16.60 -12.69 -18.78
N ARG A 109 -15.43 -13.16 -19.23
CA ARG A 109 -14.25 -13.32 -18.38
C ARG A 109 -13.75 -11.99 -17.81
N THR A 110 -13.75 -10.92 -18.60
CA THR A 110 -13.31 -9.59 -18.17
C THR A 110 -14.24 -9.03 -17.10
N LEU A 111 -15.55 -9.22 -17.26
CA LEU A 111 -16.53 -8.88 -16.23
C LEU A 111 -16.26 -9.65 -14.92
N PHE A 112 -15.95 -10.95 -15.02
CA PHE A 112 -15.61 -11.76 -13.85
C PHE A 112 -14.36 -11.24 -13.14
N ILE A 113 -13.31 -10.85 -13.88
CA ILE A 113 -12.08 -10.25 -13.31
C ILE A 113 -12.40 -8.96 -12.55
N ILE A 114 -13.26 -8.09 -13.09
CA ILE A 114 -13.64 -6.83 -12.44
C ILE A 114 -14.37 -7.11 -11.12
N VAL A 115 -15.35 -8.03 -11.13
CA VAL A 115 -16.11 -8.39 -9.93
C VAL A 115 -15.20 -9.05 -8.89
N LEU A 116 -14.34 -9.98 -9.31
CA LEU A 116 -13.38 -10.64 -8.43
C LEU A 116 -12.42 -9.62 -7.81
N GLY A 117 -11.95 -8.63 -8.57
CA GLY A 117 -11.11 -7.55 -8.09
C GLY A 117 -11.80 -6.68 -7.04
N LEU A 118 -13.09 -6.40 -7.20
CA LEU A 118 -13.88 -5.66 -6.21
C LEU A 118 -14.02 -6.47 -4.90
N ILE A 119 -14.33 -7.76 -5.01
CA ILE A 119 -14.45 -8.67 -3.87
C ILE A 119 -13.09 -8.80 -3.17
N ALA A 120 -12.00 -9.00 -3.91
CA ALA A 120 -10.64 -9.09 -3.36
C ALA A 120 -10.27 -7.82 -2.59
N PHE A 121 -10.63 -6.65 -3.10
CA PHE A 121 -10.39 -5.38 -2.41
C PHE A 121 -11.21 -5.26 -1.11
N SER A 122 -12.47 -5.70 -1.13
CA SER A 122 -13.32 -5.76 0.06
C SER A 122 -12.75 -6.68 1.13
N PHE A 123 -12.34 -7.91 0.76
CA PHE A 123 -11.69 -8.84 1.67
C PHE A 123 -10.35 -8.32 2.20
N GLY A 124 -9.52 -7.71 1.35
CA GLY A 124 -8.26 -7.11 1.77
C GLY A 124 -8.46 -5.99 2.79
N THR A 125 -9.47 -5.14 2.58
CA THR A 125 -9.83 -4.09 3.54
C THR A 125 -10.34 -4.68 4.85
N ALA A 126 -11.23 -5.67 4.77
CA ALA A 126 -11.80 -6.33 5.95
C ALA A 126 -10.71 -7.04 6.78
N ALA A 127 -9.84 -7.81 6.12
CA ALA A 127 -8.71 -8.49 6.75
C ALA A 127 -7.73 -7.49 7.38
N GLY A 128 -7.42 -6.38 6.69
CA GLY A 128 -6.59 -5.31 7.23
C GLY A 128 -7.17 -4.71 8.50
N VAL A 129 -8.47 -4.40 8.52
CA VAL A 129 -9.18 -3.86 9.70
C VAL A 129 -9.23 -4.88 10.84
N LEU A 130 -9.49 -6.16 10.54
CA LEU A 130 -9.46 -7.23 11.54
C LEU A 130 -8.09 -7.39 12.17
N CYS A 131 -7.03 -7.35 11.37
CA CYS A 131 -5.65 -7.35 11.87
C CYS A 131 -5.38 -6.09 12.72
N GLY A 132 -5.91 -4.94 12.32
CA GLY A 132 -5.90 -3.71 13.13
C GLY A 132 -6.60 -3.85 14.48
N LYS A 133 -7.70 -4.63 14.56
CA LYS A 133 -8.36 -4.95 15.83
C LYS A 133 -7.55 -5.88 16.71
N VAL A 134 -6.91 -6.89 16.12
CA VAL A 134 -5.99 -7.77 16.85
C VAL A 134 -4.88 -6.92 17.46
N MET A 135 -4.30 -6.00 16.69
CA MET A 135 -3.30 -5.05 17.20
C MET A 135 -3.85 -4.12 18.29
N TYR A 136 -5.09 -3.64 18.17
CA TYR A 136 -5.76 -2.87 19.22
C TYR A 136 -5.86 -3.66 20.53
N ALA A 137 -6.28 -4.93 20.47
CA ALA A 137 -6.40 -5.79 21.64
C ALA A 137 -5.03 -6.11 22.27
N LEU A 138 -4.03 -6.48 21.45
CA LEU A 138 -2.69 -6.84 21.91
C LEU A 138 -1.94 -5.65 22.53
N THR A 139 -2.20 -4.43 22.04
CA THR A 139 -1.53 -3.21 22.55
C THR A 139 -2.28 -2.53 23.69
N GLY A 140 -3.37 -3.13 24.19
CA GLY A 140 -4.21 -2.53 25.24
C GLY A 140 -4.89 -1.24 24.80
N GLY A 141 -5.18 -1.10 23.50
CA GLY A 141 -5.94 0.01 22.95
C GLY A 141 -5.13 1.18 22.40
N GLN A 142 -3.83 0.99 22.13
CA GLN A 142 -2.96 2.06 21.61
C GLN A 142 -3.00 2.22 20.09
N VAL A 143 -3.40 1.18 19.35
CA VAL A 143 -3.40 1.16 17.88
C VAL A 143 -4.82 1.34 17.36
N ASN A 144 -5.07 2.41 16.57
CA ASN A 144 -6.39 2.62 15.99
C ASN A 144 -6.66 1.61 14.84
N PRO A 145 -7.71 0.77 14.90
CA PRO A 145 -7.99 -0.22 13.86
C PRO A 145 -8.21 0.34 12.46
N LEU A 146 -8.54 1.64 12.33
CA LEU A 146 -8.70 2.32 11.05
C LEU A 146 -7.40 2.37 10.24
N ILE A 147 -6.22 2.25 10.86
CA ILE A 147 -4.97 2.16 10.09
C ILE A 147 -4.84 0.83 9.34
N GLY A 148 -5.58 -0.20 9.77
CA GLY A 148 -5.56 -1.53 9.16
C GLY A 148 -6.10 -1.52 7.73
N SER A 149 -7.15 -0.75 7.44
CA SER A 149 -7.65 -0.58 6.07
C SER A 149 -6.66 0.15 5.15
N ALA A 150 -5.76 0.95 5.72
CA ALA A 150 -4.70 1.60 4.94
C ALA A 150 -3.65 0.60 4.42
N GLY A 151 -3.65 -0.65 4.90
CA GLY A 151 -2.79 -1.72 4.39
C GLY A 151 -3.06 -2.11 2.94
N VAL A 152 -4.19 -1.71 2.37
CA VAL A 152 -4.42 -1.88 0.94
C VAL A 152 -3.56 -0.87 0.18
N SER A 153 -2.68 -1.38 -0.69
CA SER A 153 -1.54 -0.72 -1.37
C SER A 153 -1.86 0.46 -2.31
N ALA A 154 -2.98 1.15 -2.12
CA ALA A 154 -3.38 2.33 -2.87
C ALA A 154 -2.75 3.59 -2.27
N VAL A 155 -1.49 3.85 -2.61
CA VAL A 155 -0.73 5.01 -2.13
C VAL A 155 -1.12 6.28 -2.89
N PRO A 156 -1.29 7.45 -2.23
CA PRO A 156 -1.51 7.67 -0.80
C PRO A 156 -3.00 7.60 -0.40
N MET A 157 -3.89 7.23 -1.33
CA MET A 157 -5.33 7.39 -1.21
C MET A 157 -5.97 6.56 -0.09
N ALA A 158 -5.53 5.31 0.15
CA ALA A 158 -6.07 4.47 1.23
C ALA A 158 -5.81 5.07 2.62
N ALA A 159 -4.62 5.64 2.83
CA ALA A 159 -4.28 6.35 4.07
C ALA A 159 -5.11 7.63 4.23
N ARG A 160 -5.36 8.37 3.13
CA ARG A 160 -6.24 9.56 3.14
C ARG A 160 -7.69 9.21 3.44
N VAL A 161 -8.21 8.11 2.90
CA VAL A 161 -9.57 7.62 3.21
C VAL A 161 -9.68 7.24 4.68
N SER A 162 -8.67 6.54 5.22
CA SER A 162 -8.61 6.19 6.64
C SER A 162 -8.54 7.44 7.54
N GLN A 163 -7.78 8.46 7.14
CA GLN A 163 -7.78 9.77 7.83
C GLN A 163 -9.15 10.44 7.77
N LYS A 164 -9.80 10.49 6.61
CA LYS A 164 -11.12 11.13 6.45
C LYS A 164 -12.16 10.48 7.36
N VAL A 165 -12.16 9.15 7.45
CA VAL A 165 -13.05 8.40 8.35
C VAL A 165 -12.68 8.67 9.81
N GLY A 166 -11.39 8.69 10.18
CA GLY A 166 -10.96 9.02 11.54
C GLY A 166 -11.36 10.43 11.97
N GLN A 167 -11.17 11.42 11.10
CA GLN A 167 -11.54 12.81 11.34
C GLN A 167 -13.06 13.02 11.45
N SER A 168 -13.86 12.20 10.76
CA SER A 168 -15.31 12.26 10.89
C SER A 168 -15.82 11.80 12.27
N GLU A 169 -15.03 11.01 13.00
CA GLU A 169 -15.38 10.53 14.34
C GLU A 169 -14.69 11.38 15.43
N ASN A 170 -13.47 11.86 15.18
CA ASN A 170 -12.74 12.79 16.04
C ASN A 170 -11.94 13.80 15.18
N PRO A 171 -12.38 15.07 15.09
CA PRO A 171 -11.72 16.09 14.26
C PRO A 171 -10.24 16.33 14.61
N SER A 172 -9.84 16.09 15.86
CA SER A 172 -8.46 16.26 16.33
C SER A 172 -7.58 15.03 16.08
N ASN A 173 -8.12 13.95 15.52
CA ASN A 173 -7.39 12.70 15.28
C ASN A 173 -6.78 12.65 13.88
N PHE A 174 -5.47 12.84 13.78
CA PHE A 174 -4.73 12.83 12.52
C PHE A 174 -4.04 11.48 12.29
N LEU A 175 -4.70 10.61 11.51
CA LEU A 175 -4.20 9.25 11.25
C LEU A 175 -3.23 9.15 10.07
N LEU A 176 -3.12 10.16 9.19
CA LEU A 176 -2.40 10.02 7.92
C LEU A 176 -0.95 9.55 8.09
N MET A 177 -0.22 10.17 9.01
CA MET A 177 1.19 9.86 9.25
C MET A 177 1.39 8.43 9.76
N HIS A 178 0.43 7.92 10.55
CA HIS A 178 0.45 6.55 11.04
C HIS A 178 -0.03 5.54 9.98
N ALA A 179 -1.08 5.88 9.23
CA ALA A 179 -1.69 5.05 8.20
C ALA A 179 -0.79 4.85 6.98
N MET A 180 0.17 5.76 6.73
CA MET A 180 1.16 5.58 5.68
C MET A 180 2.10 4.37 5.94
N GLY A 181 2.32 3.99 7.20
CA GLY A 181 3.11 2.80 7.55
C GLY A 181 2.52 1.51 6.97
N PRO A 182 1.28 1.12 7.37
CA PRO A 182 0.58 -0.01 6.77
C PRO A 182 0.46 0.09 5.24
N ASN A 183 0.26 1.28 4.68
CA ASN A 183 0.13 1.46 3.23
C ASN A 183 1.42 1.10 2.48
N VAL A 184 2.58 1.55 2.97
CA VAL A 184 3.88 1.18 2.41
C VAL A 184 4.15 -0.32 2.62
N ALA A 185 3.80 -0.87 3.78
CA ALA A 185 3.90 -2.30 4.04
C ALA A 185 3.05 -3.13 3.05
N GLY A 186 1.86 -2.64 2.68
CA GLY A 186 1.01 -3.24 1.66
C GLY A 186 1.67 -3.31 0.28
N VAL A 187 2.37 -2.25 -0.15
CA VAL A 187 3.11 -2.24 -1.42
C VAL A 187 4.21 -3.31 -1.42
N ILE A 188 5.00 -3.38 -0.35
CA ILE A 188 6.05 -4.39 -0.19
C ILE A 188 5.43 -5.80 -0.18
N GLY A 189 4.38 -6.01 0.61
CA GLY A 189 3.68 -7.29 0.71
C GLY A 189 3.09 -7.75 -0.63
N SER A 190 2.59 -6.82 -1.45
CA SER A 190 2.08 -7.13 -2.80
C SER A 190 3.19 -7.61 -3.73
N ALA A 191 4.38 -6.98 -3.67
CA ALA A 191 5.53 -7.39 -4.46
C ALA A 191 6.06 -8.78 -4.03
N VAL A 192 6.08 -9.05 -2.71
CA VAL A 192 6.47 -10.36 -2.19
C VAL A 192 5.46 -11.44 -2.59
N ALA A 193 4.16 -11.18 -2.43
CA ALA A 193 3.11 -12.10 -2.86
C ALA A 193 3.17 -12.39 -4.37
N ALA A 194 3.42 -11.36 -5.19
CA ALA A 194 3.64 -11.53 -6.62
C ALA A 194 4.86 -12.42 -6.91
N GLY A 195 5.99 -12.21 -6.23
CA GLY A 195 7.18 -13.05 -6.39
C GLY A 195 6.95 -14.51 -5.99
N ILE A 196 6.19 -14.77 -4.92
CA ILE A 196 5.81 -16.14 -4.53
C ILE A 196 4.92 -16.78 -5.59
N LEU A 197 3.95 -16.03 -6.14
CA LEU A 197 3.10 -16.55 -7.21
C LEU A 197 3.90 -16.82 -8.49
N ILE A 198 4.89 -15.99 -8.83
CA ILE A 198 5.82 -16.24 -9.92
C ILE A 198 6.62 -17.51 -9.65
N ASN A 199 7.13 -17.72 -8.45
CA ASN A 199 7.86 -18.94 -8.09
C ASN A 199 7.03 -20.22 -8.26
N ILE A 200 5.74 -20.15 -7.93
CA ILE A 200 4.83 -21.32 -7.96
C ILE A 200 4.29 -21.59 -9.37
N PHE A 201 4.02 -20.54 -10.16
CA PHE A 201 3.27 -20.64 -11.42
C PHE A 201 4.05 -20.22 -12.67
N GLY A 202 5.21 -19.58 -12.52
CA GLY A 202 6.09 -19.13 -13.60
C GLY A 202 7.20 -20.12 -13.88
#